data_AF-A0A235HTH7-F1
#
_entry.id   AF-A0A235HTH7-F1
#
_cell.length_a   1.000
_cell.length_b   1.000
_cell.length_c   1.000
_cell.angle_alpha   90.00
_cell.angle_beta   90.00
_cell.angle_gamma   90.00
#
_symmetry.space_group_name_H-M   'P 1'
#
loop_
_entity.id
_entity.type
_entity.pdbx_description
1 polymer ?
#
loop_
_entity_poly.entity_id
_entity_poly.type
_entity_poly.pdbx_seq_one_letter_code
_entity_poly.pdbx_strand_id
1 'polypeptide(L)'
;MHVLKRSIKPAPYISFLHIYKTTWGTAGDICLIREAVAEESTAKFIGHKIQIVVPKGLERDRIANCPIIKVAGNVGDGHPKEHPLEWEAYEGVNTELAEAALKPWGFKLIEL
;
A
#
# COMPACT_ATOMS: atom_id res chain seq x y z
N MET A 1 -3.14 -34.12 -8.47
CA MET A 1 -2.52 -33.03 -7.67
C MET A 1 -3.60 -32.35 -6.85
N HIS A 2 -3.59 -32.50 -5.53
CA HIS A 2 -4.50 -31.75 -4.65
C HIS A 2 -3.87 -30.41 -4.30
N VAL A 3 -4.36 -29.34 -4.92
CA VAL A 3 -4.00 -27.98 -4.53
C VAL A 3 -4.67 -27.73 -3.17
N LEU A 4 -3.88 -27.78 -2.10
CA LEU A 4 -4.30 -27.32 -0.78
C LEU A 4 -4.54 -25.82 -0.88
N LYS A 5 -5.77 -25.40 -1.19
CA LYS A 5 -6.24 -24.02 -1.03
C LYS A 5 -6.23 -23.70 0.46
N ARG A 6 -5.07 -23.33 1.02
CA ARG A 6 -5.02 -22.73 2.36
C ARG A 6 -5.80 -21.43 2.30
N SER A 7 -6.94 -21.37 2.98
CA SER A 7 -7.66 -20.12 3.18
C SER A 7 -6.73 -19.09 3.81
N ILE A 8 -6.46 -18.01 3.08
CA ILE A 8 -5.66 -16.90 3.59
C ILE A 8 -6.59 -16.10 4.51
N LYS A 9 -6.26 -16.06 5.80
CA LYS A 9 -7.04 -15.27 6.77
C LYS A 9 -6.72 -13.79 6.61
N PRO A 10 -7.71 -12.89 6.76
CA PRO A 10 -7.44 -11.46 6.85
C PRO A 10 -6.50 -11.17 8.02
N ALA A 11 -5.53 -10.27 7.80
CA ALA A 11 -4.58 -9.83 8.83
C ALA A 11 -4.63 -8.29 8.95
N PRO A 12 -4.26 -7.72 10.11
CA PRO A 12 -4.19 -6.28 10.27
C PRO A 12 -2.95 -5.70 9.59
N TYR A 13 -3.18 -4.64 8.82
CA TYR A 13 -2.15 -3.82 8.18
C TYR A 13 -2.37 -2.35 8.51
N ILE A 14 -1.30 -1.56 8.45
CA ILE A 14 -1.34 -0.11 8.45
C ILE A 14 -1.17 0.34 7.01
N SER A 15 -2.20 0.99 6.45
CA SER A 15 -2.13 1.74 5.19
C SER A 15 -1.51 3.10 5.49
N PHE A 16 -0.34 3.39 4.93
CA PHE A 16 0.39 4.64 5.15
C PHE A 16 0.81 5.28 3.83
N LEU A 17 0.80 6.61 3.81
CA LEU A 17 1.25 7.42 2.68
C LEU A 17 2.76 7.63 2.77
N HIS A 18 3.50 7.13 1.78
CA HIS A 18 4.93 7.32 1.64
C HIS A 18 5.22 8.36 0.55
N ILE A 19 5.72 9.54 0.95
CA ILE A 19 6.11 10.61 0.04
C ILE A 19 7.64 10.65 -0.06
N TYR A 20 8.17 10.72 -1.27
CA TYR A 20 9.61 10.76 -1.53
C TYR A 20 9.93 11.65 -2.73
N LYS A 21 11.17 12.14 -2.79
CA LYS A 21 11.67 12.96 -3.90
C LYS A 21 12.21 12.08 -5.01
N THR A 22 11.88 12.40 -6.25
CA THR A 22 12.41 11.77 -7.47
C THR A 22 13.15 12.80 -8.31
N THR A 23 13.80 12.36 -9.39
CA THR A 23 14.49 13.27 -10.32
C THR A 23 13.55 14.17 -11.12
N TRP A 24 12.26 13.82 -11.18
CA TRP A 24 11.25 14.56 -11.95
C TRP A 24 10.23 15.28 -11.06
N GLY A 25 10.32 15.16 -9.73
CA GLY A 25 9.39 15.83 -8.82
C GLY A 25 9.26 15.15 -7.45
N THR A 26 8.04 15.17 -6.91
CA THR A 26 7.67 14.47 -5.68
C THR A 26 6.72 13.35 -6.05
N ALA A 27 6.98 12.14 -5.57
CA ALA A 27 6.13 10.98 -5.76
C ALA A 27 5.48 10.56 -4.43
N GLY A 28 4.34 9.89 -4.53
CA GLY A 28 3.62 9.37 -3.38
C GLY A 28 3.13 7.95 -3.64
N ASP A 29 3.39 7.05 -2.69
CA ASP A 29 2.91 5.68 -2.72
C ASP A 29 1.97 5.44 -1.52
N ILE A 30 0.85 4.75 -1.72
CA ILE A 30 0.11 4.11 -0.64
C ILE A 30 0.72 2.74 -0.41
N CYS A 31 1.21 2.54 0.80
CA CYS A 31 1.90 1.33 1.23
C CYS A 31 1.13 0.63 2.34
N LEU A 32 1.32 -0.68 2.45
CA LEU A 32 0.87 -1.48 3.58
C LEU A 32 2.05 -2.06 4.33
N ILE A 33 1.96 -2.02 5.65
CA ILE A 33 2.86 -2.75 6.56
C ILE A 33 2.01 -3.57 7.52
N ARG A 34 2.42 -4.80 7.83
CA ARG A 34 1.75 -5.59 8.86
C ARG A 34 1.85 -4.86 10.20
N GLU A 35 0.76 -4.83 10.95
CA GLU A 35 0.73 -4.17 12.26
C GLU A 35 1.82 -4.69 13.20
N ALA A 36 1.96 -6.02 13.33
CA ALA A 36 3.01 -6.63 14.16
C ALA A 36 4.44 -6.22 13.75
N VAL A 37 4.69 -6.09 12.44
CA VAL A 37 6.01 -5.66 11.93
C VAL A 37 6.25 -4.17 12.22
N ALA A 38 5.21 -3.34 12.10
CA ALA A 38 5.30 -1.93 12.43
C ALA A 38 5.51 -1.70 13.94
N GLU A 39 4.90 -2.51 14.80
CA GLU A 39 5.04 -2.45 16.26
C GLU A 39 6.44 -2.84 16.74
N GLU A 40 7.06 -3.83 16.10
CA GLU A 40 8.44 -4.25 16.38
C GLU A 40 9.49 -3.29 15.78
N SER A 41 9.07 -2.40 14.88
CA SER A 41 9.96 -1.46 14.21
C SER A 41 10.34 -0.27 15.11
N THR A 42 11.55 0.24 14.91
CA THR A 42 11.97 1.52 15.47
C THR A 42 11.42 2.72 14.69
N ALA A 43 10.91 2.49 13.47
CA ALA A 43 10.31 3.52 12.64
C ALA A 43 8.83 3.69 12.94
N LYS A 44 8.34 4.94 12.92
CA LYS A 44 6.93 5.25 13.11
C LYS A 44 6.19 5.24 11.77
N PHE A 45 5.27 4.30 11.60
CA PHE A 45 4.35 4.26 10.46
C PHE A 45 3.03 4.92 10.86
N ILE A 46 2.72 6.08 10.28
CA ILE A 46 1.50 6.83 10.58
C ILE A 46 0.51 6.64 9.43
N GLY A 47 -0.65 6.09 9.74
CA GLY A 47 -1.64 5.74 8.73
C GLY A 47 -2.91 5.15 9.32
N HIS A 48 -3.69 4.47 8.48
CA HIS A 48 -4.97 3.88 8.83
C HIS A 48 -4.85 2.37 8.97
N LYS A 49 -5.33 1.82 10.09
CA LYS A 49 -5.43 0.37 10.28
C LYS A 49 -6.53 -0.19 9.39
N ILE A 50 -6.23 -1.25 8.64
CA ILE A 50 -7.17 -1.97 7.80
C ILE A 50 -6.99 -3.49 7.98
N GLN A 51 -8.06 -4.24 7.78
CA GLN A 51 -8.05 -5.70 7.85
C GLN A 51 -8.31 -6.29 6.47
N ILE A 52 -7.30 -6.92 5.88
CA ILE A 52 -7.32 -7.33 4.47
C ILE A 52 -6.61 -8.67 4.27
N VAL A 53 -6.97 -9.34 3.18
CA VAL A 53 -6.32 -10.58 2.74
C VAL A 53 -5.25 -10.21 1.71
N VAL A 54 -3.99 -10.49 2.04
CA VAL A 54 -2.86 -10.24 1.14
C VAL A 54 -2.27 -11.58 0.68
N PRO A 55 -2.22 -11.84 -0.63
CA PRO A 55 -1.48 -12.98 -1.20
C PRO A 55 -0.02 -13.03 -0.71
N LYS A 56 0.53 -14.25 -0.58
CA LYS A 56 1.94 -14.42 -0.22
C LYS A 56 2.86 -13.83 -1.30
N GLY A 57 3.92 -13.15 -0.89
CA GLY A 57 4.93 -12.61 -1.81
C GLY A 57 4.62 -11.23 -2.41
N LEU A 58 3.61 -10.54 -1.88
CA LEU A 58 3.34 -9.11 -2.18
C LEU A 58 4.24 -8.15 -1.41
N GLU A 59 4.78 -8.57 -0.27
CA GLU A 59 5.80 -7.81 0.47
C GLU A 59 7.14 -7.88 -0.27
N ARG A 60 7.30 -7.03 -1.28
CA ARG A 60 8.48 -6.99 -2.15
C ARG A 60 9.39 -5.81 -1.85
N ASP A 61 8.81 -4.76 -1.27
CA ASP A 61 9.48 -3.50 -0.98
C ASP A 61 9.92 -3.43 0.49
N ARG A 62 10.80 -2.46 0.79
CA ARG A 62 11.22 -2.17 2.15
C ARG A 62 11.28 -0.67 2.41
N ILE A 63 10.76 -0.25 3.55
CA ILE A 63 10.92 1.11 4.08
C ILE A 63 11.45 1.00 5.51
N ALA A 64 12.52 1.72 5.82
CA ALA A 64 13.21 1.63 7.12
C ALA A 64 13.52 0.17 7.54
N ASN A 65 14.00 -0.63 6.57
CA ASN A 65 14.27 -2.07 6.71
C ASN A 65 13.05 -2.96 7.07
N CYS A 66 11.84 -2.41 7.07
CA CYS A 66 10.61 -3.16 7.29
C CYS A 66 10.01 -3.60 5.95
N PRO A 67 9.55 -4.86 5.81
CA PRO A 67 8.84 -5.30 4.61
C PRO A 67 7.52 -4.54 4.47
N ILE A 68 7.28 -4.03 3.27
CA ILE A 68 6.06 -3.30 2.92
C ILE A 68 5.52 -3.77 1.57
N ILE A 69 4.28 -3.42 1.30
CA ILE A 69 3.61 -3.65 0.02
C ILE A 69 3.30 -2.28 -0.56
N LYS A 70 3.87 -1.95 -1.72
CA LYS A 70 3.42 -0.79 -2.49
C LYS A 70 2.13 -1.15 -3.21
N VAL A 71 1.06 -0.43 -2.91
CA VAL A 71 -0.28 -0.79 -3.39
C VAL A 71 -0.71 0.08 -4.56
N ALA A 72 -0.54 1.40 -4.43
CA ALA A 72 -0.82 2.34 -5.50
C ALA A 72 0.18 3.50 -5.49
N GLY A 73 0.50 4.04 -6.65
CA GLY A 73 1.34 5.22 -6.85
C GLY A 73 0.53 6.40 -7.38
N ASN A 74 0.87 7.61 -6.95
CA ASN A 74 0.26 8.84 -7.45
C ASN A 74 0.85 9.23 -8.81
N VAL A 75 -0.01 9.53 -9.78
CA VAL A 75 0.36 9.79 -11.19
C VAL A 75 0.46 11.29 -11.50
N GLY A 76 -0.09 12.15 -10.63
CA GLY A 76 -0.14 13.60 -10.83
C GLY A 76 1.13 14.35 -10.41
N ASP A 77 1.29 15.55 -10.96
CA ASP A 77 2.29 16.52 -10.50
C ASP A 77 1.78 17.23 -9.23
N GLY A 78 2.56 17.21 -8.14
CA GLY A 78 2.25 17.95 -6.91
C GLY A 78 2.16 17.09 -5.65
N HIS A 79 1.60 17.62 -4.56
CA HIS A 79 1.44 16.83 -3.35
C HIS A 79 0.25 15.86 -3.53
N PRO A 80 0.37 14.55 -3.22
CA PRO A 80 -0.72 13.58 -3.46
C PRO A 80 -2.06 13.87 -2.74
N LYS A 81 -2.05 14.77 -1.75
CA LYS A 81 -3.25 15.28 -1.07
C LYS A 81 -3.96 16.41 -1.82
N GLU A 82 -3.26 17.11 -2.70
CA GLU A 82 -3.80 18.17 -3.55
C GLU A 82 -4.48 17.57 -4.80
N HIS A 83 -3.98 16.41 -5.27
CA HIS A 83 -4.48 15.68 -6.43
C HIS A 83 -4.88 14.24 -6.06
N PRO A 84 -5.96 14.03 -5.28
CA PRO A 84 -6.29 12.72 -4.69
C PRO A 84 -6.90 11.71 -5.67
N LEU A 85 -7.14 12.10 -6.92
CA LEU A 85 -7.90 11.31 -7.90
C LEU A 85 -7.01 10.43 -8.80
N GLU A 86 -5.71 10.72 -8.88
CA GLU A 86 -4.81 10.10 -9.85
C GLU A 86 -3.90 9.08 -9.18
N TRP A 87 -4.43 7.90 -8.87
CA TRP A 87 -3.67 6.79 -8.29
C TRP A 87 -3.77 5.54 -9.15
N GLU A 88 -2.63 4.93 -9.45
CA GLU A 88 -2.53 3.70 -10.23
C GLU A 88 -2.09 2.53 -9.35
N ALA A 89 -2.72 1.37 -9.49
CA ALA A 89 -2.34 0.17 -8.76
C ALA A 89 -1.02 -0.38 -9.30
N TYR A 90 -0.13 -0.83 -8.42
CA TYR A 90 1.11 -1.47 -8.86
C TYR A 90 0.86 -2.83 -9.54
N GLU A 91 1.73 -3.20 -10.46
CA GLU A 91 1.64 -4.48 -11.16
C GLU A 91 1.60 -5.67 -10.16
N GLY A 92 0.58 -6.52 -10.30
CA GLY A 92 0.35 -7.67 -9.42
C GLY A 92 -0.42 -7.36 -8.14
N VAL A 93 -0.83 -6.10 -7.92
CA VAL A 93 -1.81 -5.71 -6.91
C VAL A 93 -3.20 -5.76 -7.53
N ASN A 94 -4.12 -6.50 -6.90
CA ASN A 94 -5.51 -6.51 -7.32
C ASN A 94 -6.15 -5.14 -7.04
N THR A 95 -6.95 -4.63 -7.98
CA THR A 95 -7.79 -3.43 -7.85
C THR A 95 -8.53 -3.38 -6.51
N GLU A 96 -9.14 -4.49 -6.07
CA GLU A 96 -9.85 -4.55 -4.78
C GLU A 96 -8.93 -4.26 -3.58
N LEU A 97 -7.68 -4.74 -3.63
CA LEU A 97 -6.69 -4.49 -2.58
C LEU A 97 -6.26 -3.01 -2.60
N ALA A 98 -6.08 -2.44 -3.79
CA ALA A 98 -5.75 -1.03 -3.96
C ALA A 98 -6.86 -0.11 -3.46
N GLU A 99 -8.10 -0.36 -3.86
CA GLU A 99 -9.26 0.38 -3.38
C GLU A 99 -9.40 0.29 -1.85
N ALA A 100 -9.24 -0.91 -1.28
CA ALA A 100 -9.28 -1.09 0.17
C ALA A 100 -8.20 -0.29 0.90
N ALA A 101 -6.99 -0.19 0.32
CA ALA A 101 -5.89 0.57 0.91
C ALA A 101 -6.05 2.09 0.74
N LEU A 102 -6.64 2.54 -0.37
CA LEU A 102 -6.88 3.95 -0.71
C LEU A 102 -8.11 4.55 -0.03
N LYS A 103 -9.16 3.75 0.19
CA LYS A 103 -10.45 4.20 0.74
C LYS A 103 -10.34 5.01 2.05
N PRO A 104 -9.53 4.63 3.05
CA PRO A 104 -9.39 5.42 4.28
C PRO A 104 -8.82 6.83 4.05
N TRP A 105 -8.09 7.03 2.95
CA TRP A 105 -7.48 8.30 2.57
C TRP A 105 -8.41 9.19 1.72
N GLY A 106 -9.53 8.64 1.23
CA GLY A 106 -10.40 9.32 0.27
C GLY A 106 -9.80 9.43 -1.13
N PHE A 107 -8.75 8.68 -1.42
CA PHE A 107 -8.11 8.64 -2.73
C PHE A 107 -8.88 7.72 -3.68
N LYS A 108 -8.83 8.02 -4.98
CA LYS A 108 -9.47 7.20 -6.01
C LYS A 108 -8.43 6.52 -6.88
N LEU A 109 -8.70 5.27 -7.20
CA LEU A 109 -7.93 4.53 -8.18
C LEU A 109 -8.42 4.94 -9.58
N ILE A 110 -7.49 5.17 -10.51
CA ILE A 110 -7.82 5.32 -11.93
C ILE A 110 -7.83 3.94 -12.58
N GLU A 111 -8.82 3.70 -13.43
CA GLU A 111 -8.84 2.53 -14.33
C GLU A 111 -8.05 2.89 -15.59
N LEU A 112 -7.11 2.02 -15.97
CA LEU A 112 -6.41 2.06 -17.26
C LEU A 112 -7.22 1.36 -18.35
#